data_AF-E6XFY0-F1
#
_entry.id   AF-E6XFY0-F1
#
_cell.length_a   1.000
_cell.length_b   1.000
_cell.length_c   1.000
_cell.angle_alpha   90.00
_cell.angle_beta   90.00
_cell.angle_gamma   90.00
#
_symmetry.space_group_name_H-M   'P 1'
#
loop_
_entity.id
_entity.type
_entity.pdbx_description
1 polymer ?
#
loop_
_entity_poly.entity_id
_entity_poly.type
_entity_poly.pdbx_seq_one_letter_code
_entity_poly.pdbx_strand_id
1 'polypeptide(L)'
;MQNESTTVRACMRTALQILEKWNCNQQQIQTLLKLPEKYSNLDIEKVNFSQDQVERISYILNIHASLNTLFSNPENIYGFMNMVNYNEPFNGTRPIDVICNGKTNDFKMINTHINQLIIC
;
A
#
# COMPACT_ATOMS: atom_id res chain seq x y z
N MET A 1 -17.80 8.33 14.71
CA MET A 1 -17.79 6.90 15.09
C MET A 1 -18.42 5.96 14.06
N GLN A 2 -19.74 5.95 13.80
CA GLN A 2 -20.34 4.97 12.86
C GLN A 2 -19.86 5.14 11.41
N ASN A 3 -19.71 6.38 10.93
CA ASN A 3 -19.26 6.65 9.55
C ASN A 3 -17.77 6.37 9.33
N GLU A 4 -16.91 6.60 10.33
CA GLU A 4 -15.46 6.34 10.22
C GLU A 4 -15.18 4.85 10.06
N SER A 5 -15.91 4.02 10.80
CA SER A 5 -15.79 2.56 10.74
C SER A 5 -16.17 2.02 9.35
N THR A 6 -17.23 2.54 8.73
CA THR A 6 -17.65 2.16 7.37
C THR A 6 -16.63 2.59 6.32
N THR A 7 -16.08 3.80 6.44
CA THR A 7 -15.04 4.30 5.54
C THR A 7 -13.79 3.43 5.56
N VAL A 8 -13.30 3.06 6.76
CA VAL A 8 -12.10 2.20 6.88
C VAL A 8 -12.30 0.85 6.17
N ARG A 9 -13.50 0.26 6.23
CA ARG A 9 -13.81 -1.00 5.53
C ARG A 9 -13.78 -0.84 4.01
N ALA A 10 -14.33 0.25 3.49
CA ALA A 10 -14.24 0.55 2.07
C ALA A 10 -12.76 0.75 1.64
N CYS A 11 -12.01 1.52 2.42
CA CYS A 11 -10.57 1.74 2.20
C CYS A 11 -9.77 0.42 2.24
N MET A 12 -10.10 -0.50 3.15
CA MET A 12 -9.48 -1.82 3.23
C MET A 12 -9.70 -2.64 1.94
N ARG A 13 -10.94 -2.65 1.41
CA ARG A 13 -11.25 -3.34 0.14
C ARG A 13 -10.47 -2.73 -1.02
N THR A 14 -10.41 -1.40 -1.09
CA THR A 14 -9.65 -0.70 -2.12
C THR A 14 -8.16 -1.00 -2.01
N ALA A 15 -7.60 -1.03 -0.78
CA ALA A 15 -6.21 -1.38 -0.56
C ALA A 15 -5.89 -2.81 -1.03
N LEU A 16 -6.76 -3.79 -0.75
CA LEU A 16 -6.59 -5.16 -1.25
C LEU A 16 -6.54 -5.20 -2.78
N GLN A 17 -7.45 -4.52 -3.46
CA GLN A 17 -7.48 -4.43 -4.93
C GLN A 17 -6.23 -3.76 -5.51
N ILE A 18 -5.71 -2.72 -4.86
CA ILE A 18 -4.46 -2.05 -5.27
C ILE A 18 -3.28 -3.03 -5.15
N LEU A 19 -3.17 -3.73 -4.01
CA LEU A 19 -2.08 -4.67 -3.78
C LEU A 19 -2.12 -5.84 -4.78
N GLU A 20 -3.30 -6.33 -5.13
CA GLU A 20 -3.47 -7.32 -6.20
C GLU A 20 -2.96 -6.79 -7.55
N LYS A 21 -3.29 -5.55 -7.91
CA LYS A 21 -2.79 -4.91 -9.15
C LYS A 21 -1.30 -4.59 -9.11
N TRP A 22 -0.74 -4.39 -7.92
CA TRP A 22 0.70 -4.39 -7.69
C TRP A 22 1.28 -5.81 -7.61
N ASN A 23 0.58 -6.85 -8.10
CA ASN A 23 1.05 -8.24 -8.16
C ASN A 23 1.59 -8.77 -6.81
N CYS A 24 1.07 -8.28 -5.69
CA CYS A 24 1.47 -8.76 -4.37
C CYS A 24 0.92 -10.16 -4.13
N ASN A 25 1.77 -11.08 -3.67
CA ASN A 25 1.32 -12.40 -3.24
C ASN A 25 0.63 -12.34 -1.86
N GLN A 26 0.00 -13.44 -1.47
CA GLN A 26 -0.76 -13.54 -0.22
C GLN A 26 0.09 -13.20 1.03
N GLN A 27 1.34 -13.66 1.08
CA GLN A 27 2.25 -13.40 2.21
C GLN A 27 2.63 -11.92 2.28
N GLN A 28 2.87 -11.28 1.14
CA GLN A 28 3.13 -9.84 1.07
C GLN A 28 1.91 -9.06 1.56
N ILE A 29 0.70 -9.38 1.08
CA ILE A 29 -0.53 -8.70 1.51
C ILE A 29 -0.75 -8.85 3.03
N GLN A 30 -0.55 -10.05 3.57
CA GLN A 30 -0.62 -10.30 5.02
C GLN A 30 0.35 -9.41 5.79
N THR A 31 1.59 -9.31 5.31
CA THR A 31 2.63 -8.53 5.97
C THR A 31 2.34 -7.02 5.91
N LEU A 32 1.91 -6.54 4.74
CA LEU A 32 1.66 -5.12 4.49
C LEU A 32 0.47 -4.60 5.29
N LEU A 33 -0.62 -5.38 5.36
CA LEU A 33 -1.86 -5.02 6.05
C LEU A 33 -2.01 -5.64 7.45
N LYS A 34 -1.00 -6.36 7.94
CA LYS A 34 -1.04 -7.14 9.20
C LYS A 34 -2.29 -8.00 9.32
N LEU A 35 -2.56 -8.79 8.29
CA LEU A 35 -3.70 -9.69 8.25
C LEU A 35 -3.33 -11.09 8.72
N PRO A 36 -4.30 -11.88 9.23
CA PRO A 36 -4.08 -13.29 9.51
C PRO A 36 -3.85 -14.10 8.23
N GLU A 37 -3.30 -15.30 8.38
CA GLU A 37 -2.93 -16.18 7.27
C GLU A 37 -4.10 -16.48 6.31
N LYS A 38 -5.32 -16.64 6.84
CA LYS A 38 -6.54 -16.96 6.07
C LYS A 38 -7.40 -15.72 5.81
N TYR A 39 -6.77 -14.59 5.47
CA TYR A 39 -7.48 -13.33 5.30
C TYR A 39 -8.50 -13.33 4.15
N SER A 40 -8.34 -14.22 3.16
CA SER A 40 -9.26 -14.35 2.01
C SER A 40 -10.72 -14.64 2.43
N ASN A 41 -10.92 -15.23 3.61
CA ASN A 41 -12.25 -15.58 4.14
C ASN A 41 -12.74 -14.57 5.18
N LEU A 42 -12.04 -13.46 5.39
CA LEU A 42 -12.44 -12.47 6.39
C LEU A 42 -13.71 -11.75 5.95
N ASP A 43 -14.68 -11.77 6.85
CA ASP A 43 -15.81 -10.85 6.79
C ASP A 43 -15.34 -9.46 7.25
N ILE A 44 -14.92 -8.63 6.29
CA ILE A 44 -14.43 -7.26 6.51
C ILE A 44 -15.42 -6.43 7.34
N GLU A 45 -16.72 -6.73 7.26
CA GLU A 45 -17.74 -6.01 8.04
C GLU A 45 -17.59 -6.24 9.54
N LYS A 46 -17.09 -7.40 9.94
CA LYS A 46 -16.90 -7.80 11.35
C LYS A 46 -15.49 -7.55 11.87
N VAL A 47 -14.55 -7.15 11.02
CA VAL A 47 -13.17 -6.88 11.44
C VAL A 47 -13.11 -5.59 12.25
N ASN A 48 -12.48 -5.67 13.42
CA ASN A 48 -12.09 -4.49 14.19
C ASN A 48 -10.64 -4.13 13.82
N PHE A 49 -10.46 -3.06 13.05
CA PHE A 49 -9.14 -2.65 12.58
C PHE A 49 -8.36 -1.93 13.68
N SER A 50 -7.11 -2.32 13.87
CA SER A 50 -6.20 -1.58 14.75
C SER A 50 -5.78 -0.26 14.11
N GLN A 51 -5.34 0.71 14.94
CA GLN A 51 -4.85 2.00 14.44
C GLN A 51 -3.68 1.83 13.44
N ASP A 52 -2.78 0.88 13.69
CA ASP A 52 -1.67 0.59 12.79
C ASP A 52 -2.14 -0.02 11.44
N GLN A 53 -3.21 -0.83 11.44
CA GLN A 53 -3.83 -1.28 10.19
C GLN A 53 -4.46 -0.13 9.41
N VAL A 54 -5.15 0.78 10.09
CA VAL A 54 -5.72 1.98 9.46
C VAL A 54 -4.62 2.84 8.84
N GLU A 55 -3.51 3.06 9.56
CA GLU A 55 -2.38 3.83 9.05
C GLU A 55 -1.76 3.19 7.79
N ARG A 56 -1.58 1.86 7.79
CA ARG A 56 -1.06 1.11 6.62
C ARG A 56 -1.98 1.18 5.42
N ILE A 57 -3.30 1.06 5.63
CA ILE A 57 -4.30 1.26 4.59
C ILE A 57 -4.15 2.67 4.00
N SER A 58 -4.03 3.70 4.83
CA SER A 58 -3.83 5.08 4.38
C SER A 58 -2.56 5.25 3.54
N TYR A 59 -1.43 4.64 3.93
CA TYR A 59 -0.21 4.72 3.13
C TYR A 59 -0.34 4.05 1.77
N ILE A 60 -0.96 2.87 1.69
CA ILE A 60 -1.16 2.16 0.41
C ILE A 60 -2.01 3.02 -0.54
N LEU A 61 -3.11 3.58 -0.02
CA LEU A 61 -3.99 4.46 -0.80
C LEU A 61 -3.25 5.72 -1.27
N ASN A 62 -2.47 6.35 -0.39
CA ASN A 62 -1.73 7.57 -0.71
C ASN A 62 -0.64 7.30 -1.75
N ILE A 63 0.15 6.23 -1.59
CA ILE A 63 1.17 5.84 -2.58
C ILE A 63 0.52 5.63 -3.94
N HIS A 64 -0.62 4.90 -4.00
CA HIS A 64 -1.31 4.69 -5.26
C HIS A 64 -1.85 5.99 -5.87
N ALA A 65 -2.42 6.88 -5.06
CA ALA A 65 -2.88 8.18 -5.51
C ALA A 65 -1.73 9.02 -6.10
N SER A 66 -0.59 9.08 -5.41
CA SER A 66 0.61 9.77 -5.88
C SER A 66 1.15 9.19 -7.19
N LEU A 67 1.14 7.85 -7.34
CA LEU A 67 1.53 7.20 -8.59
C LEU A 67 0.57 7.55 -9.75
N ASN A 68 -0.74 7.66 -9.49
CA ASN A 68 -1.71 8.11 -10.50
C ASN A 68 -1.53 9.59 -10.88
N THR A 69 -0.98 10.42 -9.98
CA THR A 69 -0.61 11.80 -10.31
C THR A 69 0.66 11.85 -11.16
N LEU A 70 1.64 11.00 -10.83
CA LEU A 70 2.95 11.00 -11.50
C LEU A 70 2.91 10.39 -12.90
N PHE A 71 2.09 9.37 -13.12
CA PHE A 71 2.07 8.60 -14.36
C PHE A 71 0.71 8.67 -15.04
N SER A 72 0.72 8.82 -16.37
CA SER A 72 -0.47 8.68 -17.22
C SER A 72 -0.65 7.26 -17.77
N ASN A 73 0.42 6.46 -17.84
CA ASN A 73 0.38 5.07 -18.32
C ASN A 73 0.00 4.11 -17.17
N PRO A 74 -1.10 3.34 -17.28
CA PRO A 74 -1.46 2.32 -16.29
C PRO A 74 -0.35 1.31 -15.97
N GLU A 75 0.46 0.92 -16.95
CA GLU A 75 1.57 -0.02 -16.71
C GLU A 75 2.59 0.56 -15.73
N ASN A 76 2.85 1.87 -15.77
CA ASN A 76 3.74 2.53 -14.82
C ASN A 76 3.07 2.68 -13.45
N ILE A 77 1.79 3.05 -13.41
CA ILE A 77 1.01 3.21 -12.16
C ILE A 77 1.02 1.91 -11.33
N TYR A 78 0.80 0.77 -11.99
CA TYR A 78 0.72 -0.52 -11.31
C TYR A 78 2.07 -1.25 -11.25
N GLY A 79 2.96 -0.98 -12.21
CA GLY A 79 4.28 -1.63 -12.32
C GLY A 79 5.36 -1.01 -11.44
N PHE A 80 5.28 0.28 -11.09
CA PHE A 80 6.34 1.01 -10.37
C PHE A 80 6.77 0.29 -9.09
N MET A 81 5.81 -0.19 -8.29
CA MET A 81 6.11 -0.84 -7.02
C MET A 81 6.94 -2.14 -7.17
N ASN A 82 6.85 -2.81 -8.33
CA ASN A 82 7.62 -4.03 -8.63
C ASN A 82 8.83 -3.79 -9.52
N MET A 83 9.06 -2.56 -9.96
CA MET A 83 10.21 -2.24 -10.78
C MET A 83 11.43 -2.03 -9.90
N VAL A 84 12.57 -2.60 -10.30
CA VAL A 84 13.84 -2.30 -9.63
C VAL A 84 14.13 -0.81 -9.81
N ASN A 85 14.32 -0.11 -8.70
CA ASN A 85 14.58 1.32 -8.71
C ASN A 85 15.98 1.60 -8.16
N TYR A 86 16.82 2.22 -8.98
CA TYR A 86 18.21 2.56 -8.62
C TYR A 86 18.36 3.95 -8.01
N ASN A 87 17.30 4.77 -8.02
CA ASN A 87 17.32 6.07 -7.36
C ASN A 87 17.27 5.88 -5.84
N GLU A 88 17.91 6.78 -5.10
CA GLU A 88 17.68 6.87 -3.66
C GLU A 88 16.19 7.15 -3.39
N PRO A 89 15.55 6.49 -2.41
CA PRO A 89 16.14 5.64 -1.36
C PRO A 89 16.21 4.13 -1.68
N PHE A 90 15.83 3.71 -2.89
CA PHE A 90 15.63 2.30 -3.23
C PHE A 90 16.92 1.55 -3.53
N ASN A 91 17.96 2.23 -4.04
CA ASN A 91 19.32 1.69 -4.18
C ASN A 91 19.41 0.30 -4.84
N GLY A 92 18.62 0.07 -5.90
CA GLY A 92 18.60 -1.18 -6.65
C GLY A 92 17.62 -2.23 -6.10
N THR A 93 16.74 -1.84 -5.17
CA THR A 93 15.64 -2.67 -4.68
C THR A 93 14.31 -2.25 -5.32
N ARG A 94 13.30 -3.13 -5.22
CA ARG A 94 11.94 -2.78 -5.62
C ARG A 94 11.26 -2.05 -4.46
N PRO A 95 10.47 -0.98 -4.71
CA PRO A 95 9.73 -0.29 -3.66
C PRO A 95 8.87 -1.23 -2.80
N ILE A 96 8.26 -2.26 -3.40
CA ILE A 96 7.45 -3.24 -2.66
C ILE A 96 8.26 -4.04 -1.64
N ASP A 97 9.50 -4.42 -1.98
CA ASP A 97 10.35 -5.23 -1.10
C ASP A 97 10.76 -4.43 0.15
N VAL A 98 10.92 -3.12 0.00
CA VAL A 98 11.24 -2.20 1.10
C VAL A 98 10.10 -2.17 2.13
N ILE A 99 8.85 -2.01 1.69
CA ILE A 99 7.68 -1.97 2.62
C ILE A 99 7.23 -3.36 3.09
N CYS A 100 7.58 -4.42 2.36
CA CYS A 100 7.34 -5.80 2.79
C CYS A 100 8.18 -6.24 3.99
N ASN A 101 9.12 -5.43 4.48
CA ASN A 101 9.76 -5.63 5.79
C ASN A 101 8.80 -5.40 6.97
N GLY A 102 7.59 -4.89 6.70
CA GLY A 102 6.53 -4.77 7.69
C GLY A 102 6.69 -3.60 8.65
N LYS A 103 7.70 -2.73 8.50
CA LYS A 103 7.88 -1.54 9.35
C LYS A 103 7.06 -0.38 8.81
N THR A 104 6.27 0.28 9.66
CA THR A 104 5.42 1.40 9.24
C THR A 104 6.25 2.59 8.72
N ASN A 105 7.46 2.80 9.26
CA ASN A 105 8.37 3.86 8.79
C ASN A 105 8.79 3.72 7.32
N ASP A 106 8.85 2.49 6.81
CA ASP A 106 9.23 2.25 5.41
C ASP A 106 8.15 2.78 4.47
N PHE A 107 6.87 2.65 4.83
CA PHE A 107 5.76 3.22 4.08
C PHE A 107 5.82 4.74 4.04
N LYS A 108 6.11 5.36 5.19
CA LYS A 108 6.25 6.80 5.31
C LYS A 108 7.39 7.31 4.43
N MET A 109 8.54 6.66 4.45
CA MET A 109 9.71 7.00 3.64
C MET A 109 9.36 6.98 2.14
N ILE A 110 8.77 5.89 1.65
CA ILE A 110 8.39 5.77 0.24
C ILE A 110 7.35 6.83 -0.14
N ASN A 111 6.32 7.02 0.69
CA ASN A 111 5.28 8.01 0.42
C ASN A 111 5.84 9.43 0.35
N THR A 112 6.76 9.81 1.25
CA THR A 112 7.44 11.11 1.18
C THR A 112 8.25 11.24 -0.09
N HIS A 113 9.03 10.22 -0.46
CA HIS A 113 9.83 10.25 -1.67
C HIS A 113 8.97 10.39 -2.94
N ILE A 114 7.92 9.60 -3.11
CA ILE A 114 7.04 9.69 -4.30
C ILE A 114 6.37 11.07 -4.35
N ASN A 115 5.94 11.62 -3.22
CA ASN A 115 5.34 12.96 -3.19
C ASN A 115 6.32 14.07 -3.59
N GLN A 116 7.62 13.92 -3.29
CA GLN A 116 8.63 14.88 -3.76
C GLN A 116 8.73 14.88 -5.28
N LEU A 117 8.56 13.73 -5.95
CA LEU A 117 8.59 13.64 -7.41
C LEU A 117 7.43 14.37 -8.10
N ILE A 118 6.34 14.68 -7.39
CA ILE A 118 5.17 15.39 -7.93
C ILE A 118 5.39 16.91 -7.94
N ILE A 119 6.21 17.43 -7.02
CA ILE A 119 6.40 18.87 -6.79
C ILE A 119 7.58 19.44 -7.60
N CYS A 120 8.32 18.60 -8.33
CA CYS A 120 9.47 18.98 -9.14
C CYS A 120 9.12 19.26 -10.60
#